data_AF-A0A1V4Z5A6-F1
#
_entry.id   AF-A0A1V4Z5A6-F1
#
_cell.length_a   1.000
_cell.length_b   1.000
_cell.length_c   1.000
_cell.angle_alpha   90.00
_cell.angle_beta   90.00
_cell.angle_gamma   90.00
#
_symmetry.space_group_name_H-M   'P 1'
#
loop_
_entity.id
_entity.type
_entity.pdbx_description
1 polymer ?
#
loop_
_entity_poly.entity_id
_entity_poly.type
_entity_poly.pdbx_seq_one_letter_code
_entity_poly.pdbx_strand_id
1 'polypeptide(L)' 'MRVFDTGRGFPEDMDFRKTKTLGLQLVNNLVRQIDGTIELDRSQGTGFTIKFKEIEM' A
#
# COMPACT_ATOMS: atom_id res chain seq x y z
N MET A 1 6.77 -7.38 -1.69
CA MET A 1 7.48 -6.50 -0.73
C MET A 1 6.52 -6.11 0.39
N ARG A 2 6.97 -6.09 1.66
CA ARG A 2 6.15 -5.66 2.81
C ARG A 2 6.88 -4.57 3.59
N VAL A 3 6.15 -3.53 3.98
CA VAL A 3 6.59 -2.50 4.93
C VAL A 3 5.57 -2.45 6.07
N PHE A 4 6.03 -2.39 7.31
CA PHE A 4 5.14 -2.35 8.47
C PHE A 4 5.68 -1.43 9.57
N ASP A 5 4.77 -0.89 10.38
CA ASP A 5 5.05 -0.20 11.63
C ASP A 5 4.15 -0.73 12.76
N THR A 6 4.59 -0.52 14.01
CA THR A 6 3.86 -0.86 15.24
C THR A 6 3.22 0.36 15.90
N GLY A 7 2.92 1.40 15.12
CA GLY A 7 2.34 2.65 15.59
C GLY A 7 0.85 2.53 15.88
N ARG A 8 0.16 3.67 15.93
CA ARG A 8 -1.29 3.74 16.22
C ARG A 8 -2.18 3.11 15.13
N GLY A 9 -1.62 2.76 13.98
CA GLY A 9 -2.35 2.17 12.86
C GLY A 9 -2.95 3.19 11.89
N PHE A 10 -3.40 2.68 10.75
CA PHE A 10 -4.01 3.45 9.69
C PHE A 10 -5.52 3.62 9.94
N PRO A 11 -6.09 4.84 9.84
CA PRO A 11 -7.50 5.08 10.13
C PRO A 11 -8.44 4.12 9.39
N GLU A 12 -9.47 3.63 10.09
CA GLU A 12 -10.44 2.66 9.53
C GLU A 12 -11.34 3.28 8.46
N ASP A 13 -11.66 4.56 8.61
CA ASP A 13 -12.50 5.35 7.72
C ASP A 13 -11.75 5.86 6.47
N MET A 14 -10.43 5.66 6.41
CA MET A 14 -9.61 6.09 5.28
C MET A 14 -9.39 4.97 4.28
N ASP A 15 -9.84 5.19 3.04
CA ASP A 15 -9.46 4.37 1.89
C ASP A 15 -8.20 4.95 1.23
N PHE A 16 -7.06 4.29 1.47
CA PHE A 16 -5.77 4.72 0.90
C PHE A 16 -5.77 4.71 -0.64
N ARG A 17 -6.68 3.98 -1.30
CA ARG A 17 -6.84 3.95 -2.76
C ARG A 17 -7.61 5.16 -3.29
N LYS A 18 -8.35 5.86 -2.43
CA LYS A 18 -9.12 7.08 -2.73
C LYS A 18 -8.61 8.31 -1.98
N THR A 19 -7.32 8.32 -1.70
CA THR A 19 -6.66 9.41 -0.97
C THR A 19 -6.62 10.73 -1.75
N LYS A 20 -6.67 11.85 -1.01
CA LYS A 20 -6.40 13.20 -1.53
C LYS A 20 -4.93 13.62 -1.39
N THR A 21 -4.13 12.83 -0.67
CA THR A 21 -2.73 13.17 -0.41
C THR A 21 -1.83 12.73 -1.54
N LEU A 22 -0.91 13.60 -1.95
CA LEU A 22 0.01 13.34 -3.06
C LEU A 22 0.85 12.07 -2.82
N GLY A 23 1.33 11.86 -1.60
CA GLY A 23 2.18 10.70 -1.27
C GLY A 23 1.50 9.36 -1.57
N LEU A 24 0.27 9.17 -1.11
CA LEU A 24 -0.47 7.93 -1.38
C LEU A 24 -0.96 7.85 -2.83
N GLN A 25 -1.23 8.99 -3.49
CA GLN A 25 -1.51 9.01 -4.93
C GLN A 25 -0.31 8.49 -5.74
N LEU A 26 0.91 8.93 -5.40
CA LEU A 26 2.14 8.45 -6.02
C LEU A 26 2.34 6.95 -5.81
N VAL A 27 2.19 6.47 -4.58
CA VAL A 27 2.31 5.03 -4.27
C VAL A 27 1.33 4.21 -5.10
N ASN A 28 0.05 4.59 -5.13
CA ASN A 28 -0.97 3.89 -5.92
C ASN A 28 -0.64 3.91 -7.43
N ASN A 29 -0.16 5.05 -7.95
CA ASN A 29 0.22 5.17 -9.36
C ASN A 29 1.40 4.27 -9.71
N LEU A 30 2.45 4.23 -8.88
CA LEU A 30 3.63 3.40 -9.10
C LEU A 30 3.30 1.91 -9.06
N VAL A 31 2.49 1.48 -8.09
CA VAL A 31 2.04 0.08 -8.00
C VAL A 31 1.26 -0.33 -9.26
N ARG A 32 0.39 0.55 -9.78
CA ARG A 32 -0.35 0.28 -11.01
C ARG A 32 0.56 0.21 -12.25
N GLN A 33 1.60 1.05 -12.34
CA GLN A 33 2.52 1.06 -13.48
C GLN A 33 3.31 -0.25 -13.65
N ILE A 34 3.49 -1.00 -12.56
CA ILE A 34 4.19 -2.30 -12.57
C ILE A 34 3.21 -3.49 -12.54
N ASP A 35 1.94 -3.26 -12.89
CA ASP A 35 0.85 -4.24 -12.81
C ASP A 35 0.79 -4.94 -11.44
N GLY A 36 1.09 -4.19 -10.39
CA GLY A 36 1.10 -4.65 -9.02
C GLY A 36 -0.24 -4.48 -8.31
N THR A 37 -0.37 -5.15 -7.19
CA THR A 37 -1.45 -4.96 -6.22
C THR A 37 -0.87 -4.51 -4.89
N ILE A 38 -1.64 -3.73 -4.13
CA ILE A 38 -1.29 -3.25 -2.80
C ILE A 38 -2.42 -3.56 -1.81
N GLU A 39 -2.06 -4.16 -0.69
CA GLU A 39 -2.93 -4.59 0.40
C GLU A 39 -2.55 -3.85 1.69
N LEU A 40 -3.55 -3.51 2.50
CA LEU A 40 -3.39 -2.86 3.80
C LEU A 40 -3.85 -3.81 4.91
N ASP A 41 -2.94 -4.07 5.86
CA ASP A 41 -3.16 -4.80 7.10
C ASP A 41 -3.13 -3.80 8.27
N ARG A 42 -4.14 -3.89 9.15
CA ARG A 42 -4.32 -3.00 10.32
C ARG A 42 -4.24 -3.75 11.65
N SER A 43 -3.89 -5.05 11.67
CA SER A 43 -4.06 -5.87 12.87
C SER A 43 -3.09 -5.54 14.00
N GLN A 44 -1.90 -5.00 13.70
CA GLN A 44 -0.81 -4.71 14.66
C GLN A 44 -0.03 -3.46 14.23
N GLY A 45 -0.74 -2.33 14.08
CA GLY A 45 -0.20 -1.10 13.52
C GLY A 45 -0.61 -0.92 12.05
N THR A 46 0.31 -0.50 11.18
CA THR A 46 0.05 -0.39 9.74
C THR A 46 0.99 -1.27 8.95
N GLY A 47 0.45 -2.13 8.09
CA GLY A 47 1.23 -2.93 7.15
C GLY A 47 0.76 -2.74 5.72
N PHE A 48 1.66 -2.39 4.81
CA PHE A 48 1.40 -2.42 3.37
C PHE A 48 2.16 -3.56 2.71
N THR A 49 1.45 -4.38 1.94
CA THR A 49 2.04 -5.44 1.13
C THR A 49 1.82 -5.13 -0.34
N ILE A 50 2.91 -5.01 -1.10
CA ILE A 50 2.88 -4.84 -2.56
C ILE A 50 3.28 -6.16 -3.20
N LYS A 51 2.42 -6.67 -4.08
CA LYS A 51 2.66 -7.86 -4.91
C LYS A 51 2.77 -7.43 -6.36
N PHE A 52 3.81 -7.86 -7.05
CA PHE A 52 4.03 -7.63 -8.48
C PHE A 52 4.55 -8.92 -9.07
N LYS A 53 4.36 -9.08 -10.39
CA LYS A 53 4.85 -10.28 -11.06
C LYS A 53 6.37 -10.30 -11.02
N GLU A 54 6.93 -11.49 -10.87
CA GLU A 54 8.34 -11.69 -11.16
C GLU A 54 8.56 -11.40 -12.64
N ILE A 55 9.65 -10.70 -12.95
CA ILE A 55 10.03 -10.48 -14.34
C ILE A 55 10.54 -11.83 -14.83
N GLU A 56 9.79 -12.49 -15.72
CA GLU A 56 10.32 -13.64 -16.44
C GLU A 56 11.52 -13.17 -17.26
N MET A 57 12.70 -13.69 -16.92
CA MET A 57 13.96 -13.44 -17.63
C MET A 57 14.13 -14.37 -18.82
#